data_AF-A0A2T6DHN9-F1
#
_entry.id   AF-A0A2T6DHN9-F1
#
_cell.length_a   1.000
_cell.length_b   1.000
_cell.length_c   1.000
_cell.angle_alpha   90.00
_cell.angle_beta   90.00
_cell.angle_gamma   90.00
#
_symmetry.space_group_name_H-M   'P 1'
#
loop_
_entity.id
_entity.type
_entity.pdbx_description
1 polymer ?
#
loop_
_entity_poly.entity_id
_entity_poly.type
_entity_poly.pdbx_seq_one_letter_code
_entity_poly.pdbx_strand_id
1 'polypeptide(L)'
;MQLFLLKALISGFIVAGVSTLARHNNLLASIIHSLPLISLLTFVWLYLETRDAELIGRHAYGTFWFVLPTLPMFLLMPWLNRTTGGFWQGLGAGAALSIALYIVTMALLKAGGVDL
;
A
#
# COMPACT_ATOMS: atom_id res chain seq x y z
N MET A 1 19.34 -2.71 -12.57
CA MET A 1 19.11 -1.38 -13.20
C MET A 1 18.52 -1.45 -14.61
N GLN A 2 18.85 -2.44 -15.45
CA GLN A 2 18.46 -2.47 -16.88
C GLN A 2 16.94 -2.48 -17.15
N LEU A 3 16.10 -2.94 -16.21
CA LEU A 3 14.62 -2.95 -16.36
C LEU A 3 13.90 -1.86 -15.57
N PHE A 4 14.61 -0.91 -14.95
CA PHE A 4 14.00 0.09 -14.08
C PHE A 4 12.94 0.93 -14.80
N LEU A 5 13.23 1.41 -16.02
CA LEU A 5 12.27 2.17 -16.82
C LEU A 5 11.01 1.36 -17.13
N LEU A 6 11.15 0.07 -17.46
CA LEU A 6 10.01 -0.80 -17.74
C LEU A 6 9.14 -0.99 -16.50
N LYS A 7 9.76 -1.26 -15.34
CA LYS A 7 9.04 -1.37 -14.05
C LYS A 7 8.29 -0.08 -13.70
N ALA A 8 8.92 1.08 -13.93
CA ALA A 8 8.32 2.38 -13.71
C ALA A 8 7.14 2.66 -14.67
N LEU A 9 7.28 2.34 -15.96
CA LEU A 9 6.22 2.50 -16.95
C LEU A 9 5.00 1.61 -16.65
N ILE A 10 5.22 0.34 -16.30
CA ILE A 10 4.13 -0.56 -15.90
C ILE A 10 3.42 -0.04 -14.65
N SER A 11 4.18 0.41 -13.64
CA SER A 11 3.61 0.95 -12.41
C SER A 11 2.80 2.22 -12.67
N GLY A 12 3.32 3.13 -13.50
CA GLY A 12 2.63 4.35 -13.92
C GLY A 12 1.35 4.04 -14.71
N PHE A 13 1.37 3.02 -15.58
CA PHE A 13 0.20 2.58 -16.32
C PHE A 13 -0.90 2.05 -15.41
N ILE A 14 -0.55 1.30 -14.35
CA ILE A 14 -1.50 0.81 -13.35
C ILE A 14 -2.15 1.98 -12.61
N VAL A 15 -1.35 2.95 -12.14
CA VAL A 15 -1.89 4.14 -11.45
C VAL A 15 -2.81 4.94 -12.37
N ALA A 16 -2.41 5.18 -13.61
CA ALA A 16 -3.22 5.90 -14.60
C ALA A 16 -4.52 5.14 -14.94
N GLY A 17 -4.43 3.82 -15.08
CA GLY A 17 -5.56 2.94 -15.35
C GLY A 17 -6.59 2.96 -14.22
N VAL A 18 -6.14 2.76 -12.97
CA VAL A 18 -7.01 2.81 -11.78
C VAL A 18 -7.64 4.20 -11.62
N SER A 19 -6.87 5.27 -11.79
CA SER A 19 -7.37 6.66 -11.73
C SER A 19 -8.46 6.92 -12.78
N THR A 20 -8.28 6.41 -13.99
CA THR A 20 -9.26 6.58 -15.08
C THR A 20 -10.50 5.74 -14.85
N LEU A 21 -10.34 4.52 -14.34
CA LEU A 21 -11.46 3.66 -13.99
C LEU A 21 -12.29 4.23 -12.83
N ALA A 22 -11.64 4.82 -11.82
CA ALA A 22 -12.33 5.43 -10.68
C ALA A 22 -13.31 6.54 -11.10
N ARG A 23 -13.00 7.27 -12.19
CA ARG A 23 -13.91 8.28 -12.77
C ARG A 23 -15.17 7.69 -13.42
N HIS A 24 -15.11 6.45 -13.90
CA HIS A 24 -16.22 5.80 -14.62
C HIS A 24 -16.99 4.80 -13.75
N ASN A 25 -16.27 3.97 -12.97
CA ASN A 25 -16.83 2.96 -12.08
C ASN A 25 -16.01 2.89 -10.78
N ASN A 26 -16.48 3.60 -9.76
CA ASN A 26 -15.81 3.67 -8.47
C ASN A 26 -15.76 2.33 -7.73
N LEU A 27 -16.76 1.44 -7.91
CA LEU A 27 -16.80 0.13 -7.26
C LEU A 27 -15.70 -0.79 -7.81
N LEU A 28 -15.59 -0.90 -9.14
CA LEU A 28 -14.52 -1.67 -9.78
C LEU A 28 -13.15 -1.09 -9.45
N ALA A 29 -13.00 0.23 -9.46
CA ALA A 29 -11.75 0.87 -9.08
C ALA A 29 -11.37 0.57 -7.63
N SER A 30 -12.33 0.54 -6.69
CA SER A 30 -12.08 0.21 -5.29
C SER A 30 -11.65 -1.25 -5.12
N ILE A 31 -12.25 -2.19 -5.86
CA ILE A 31 -11.83 -3.60 -5.87
C ILE A 31 -10.38 -3.70 -6.38
N ILE A 32 -10.08 -3.09 -7.52
CA ILE A 32 -8.73 -3.14 -8.09
C ILE A 32 -7.71 -2.46 -7.17
N HIS A 33 -8.07 -1.35 -6.54
CA HIS A 33 -7.20 -0.64 -5.61
C HIS A 33 -6.96 -1.42 -4.31
N SER A 34 -7.91 -2.27 -3.89
CA SER A 34 -7.72 -3.17 -2.75
C SER A 34 -6.76 -4.33 -3.04
N LEU A 35 -6.52 -4.64 -4.32
CA LEU A 35 -5.55 -5.65 -4.70
C LEU A 35 -4.13 -5.11 -4.47
N PRO A 36 -3.22 -5.88 -3.86
CA PRO A 36 -1.84 -5.48 -3.64
C PRO A 36 -1.02 -5.61 -4.93
N LEU A 37 -1.46 -4.97 -6.02
CA LEU A 37 -0.85 -5.09 -7.35
C LEU A 37 0.63 -4.68 -7.35
N ILE A 38 0.97 -3.64 -6.59
CA ILE A 38 2.36 -3.20 -6.42
C ILE A 38 3.17 -4.33 -5.78
N SER A 39 2.72 -4.87 -4.65
CA SER A 39 3.42 -5.97 -3.97
C SER A 39 3.54 -7.21 -4.85
N LEU A 40 2.47 -7.59 -5.56
CA LEU A 40 2.48 -8.72 -6.48
C LEU A 40 3.52 -8.54 -7.59
N LEU A 41 3.57 -7.35 -8.21
CA LEU A 41 4.58 -7.04 -9.21
C LEU A 41 5.98 -7.07 -8.62
N THR A 42 6.17 -6.48 -7.43
CA THR A 42 7.45 -6.52 -6.72
C THR A 42 7.89 -7.95 -6.47
N PHE A 43 7.01 -8.85 -6.04
CA PHE A 43 7.34 -10.26 -5.83
C PHE A 43 7.72 -10.98 -7.11
N VAL A 44 7.01 -10.74 -8.22
CA VAL A 44 7.34 -11.30 -9.53
C VAL A 44 8.74 -10.84 -9.97
N TRP A 45 9.00 -9.53 -9.91
CA TRP A 45 10.31 -9.00 -10.29
C TRP A 45 11.43 -9.50 -9.39
N LEU A 46 11.19 -9.55 -8.08
CA LEU A 46 12.16 -10.04 -7.11
C LEU A 46 12.46 -11.52 -7.37
N TYR A 47 11.44 -12.34 -7.60
CA TYR A 47 11.63 -13.75 -7.94
C TYR A 47 12.43 -13.94 -9.24
N LEU A 48 12.13 -13.15 -10.27
CA LEU A 48 12.83 -13.23 -11.54
C LEU A 48 14.32 -12.89 -11.40
N GLU A 49 14.66 -11.98 -10.47
CA GLU A 49 16.03 -11.54 -10.21
C GLU A 49 16.80 -12.45 -9.24
N THR A 50 16.16 -12.93 -8.16
CA THR A 50 16.84 -13.68 -7.08
C THR A 50 16.60 -15.18 -7.14
N ARG A 51 15.48 -15.63 -7.73
CA ARG A 51 14.97 -17.01 -7.65
C ARG A 51 14.80 -17.54 -6.22
N ASP A 52 14.67 -16.64 -5.24
CA ASP A 52 14.57 -16.97 -3.83
C ASP A 52 13.11 -16.85 -3.35
N ALA A 53 12.45 -17.99 -3.17
CA ALA A 53 11.08 -18.05 -2.68
C ALA A 53 10.96 -17.73 -1.18
N GLU A 54 12.00 -17.99 -0.39
CA GLU A 54 12.01 -17.72 1.04
C GLU A 54 12.08 -16.21 1.30
N LEU A 55 12.93 -15.51 0.55
CA LEU A 55 13.00 -14.05 0.56
C LEU A 55 11.63 -13.42 0.27
N ILE A 56 10.90 -13.94 -0.72
CA ILE A 56 9.55 -13.46 -1.05
C ILE A 56 8.58 -13.75 0.10
N GLY A 57 8.67 -14.93 0.72
CA GLY A 57 7.87 -15.30 1.89
C GLY A 57 8.05 -14.31 3.05
N ARG A 58 9.29 -13.96 3.39
CA ARG A 58 9.59 -12.95 4.42
C ARG A 58 9.04 -11.58 4.07
N HIS A 59 9.23 -11.14 2.81
CA HIS A 59 8.67 -9.86 2.36
C HIS A 59 7.14 -9.85 2.40
N ALA A 60 6.48 -10.94 2.04
CA ALA A 60 5.03 -11.07 2.12
C ALA A 60 4.55 -11.02 3.59
N TYR A 61 5.25 -11.69 4.50
CA TYR A 61 4.94 -11.66 5.92
C TYR A 61 5.10 -10.26 6.53
N GLY A 62 6.18 -9.56 6.22
CA GLY A 62 6.35 -8.16 6.64
C GLY A 62 5.26 -7.24 6.06
N THR A 63 4.93 -7.42 4.78
CA THR A 63 3.85 -6.65 4.12
C THR A 63 2.51 -6.83 4.82
N PHE A 64 2.18 -8.05 5.25
CA PHE A 64 0.95 -8.32 6.00
C PHE A 64 0.83 -7.44 7.25
N TRP A 65 1.88 -7.36 8.06
CA TRP A 65 1.87 -6.55 9.28
C TRP A 65 1.77 -5.05 9.01
N PHE A 66 2.40 -4.57 7.93
CA PHE A 66 2.37 -3.16 7.57
C PHE A 66 1.08 -2.73 6.87
N VAL A 67 0.29 -3.66 6.31
CA VAL A 67 -1.05 -3.32 5.80
C VAL A 67 -2.00 -2.92 6.94
N LEU A 68 -1.95 -3.60 8.08
CA LEU A 68 -2.85 -3.34 9.22
C LEU A 68 -2.88 -1.86 9.67
N PRO A 69 -1.74 -1.19 9.93
CA PRO A 69 -1.74 0.22 10.34
C PRO A 69 -2.18 1.19 9.23
N THR A 70 -2.26 0.78 7.96
CA THR A 70 -2.80 1.64 6.88
C THR A 70 -4.34 1.61 6.81
N LEU A 71 -4.99 0.53 7.27
CA LEU A 71 -6.44 0.36 7.17
C LEU A 71 -7.24 1.51 7.84
N PRO A 72 -6.86 2.01 9.03
CA PRO A 72 -7.60 3.10 9.69
C PRO A 72 -7.64 4.40 8.88
N MET A 73 -6.62 4.69 8.06
CA MET A 73 -6.62 5.87 7.19
C MET A 73 -7.76 5.84 6.17
N PHE A 74 -8.10 4.67 5.63
CA PHE A 74 -9.20 4.52 4.66
C PHE A 74 -10.58 4.83 5.27
N LEU A 75 -10.69 4.85 6.61
CA LEU A 75 -11.90 5.26 7.33
C LEU A 75 -11.81 6.72 7.80
N LEU A 76 -10.66 7.13 8.35
CA LEU A 76 -10.47 8.49 8.87
C LEU A 76 -10.55 9.54 7.77
N MET A 77 -9.89 9.31 6.63
CA MET A 77 -9.85 10.27 5.52
C MET A 77 -11.24 10.62 4.98
N PRO A 78 -12.12 9.66 4.59
CA PRO A 78 -13.46 10.00 4.13
C PRO A 78 -14.32 10.62 5.23
N TRP A 79 -14.13 10.24 6.50
CA TRP A 79 -14.85 10.86 7.62
C TRP A 79 -14.45 12.34 7.82
N LEU A 80 -13.16 12.65 7.79
CA LEU A 80 -12.66 14.03 7.86
C LEU A 80 -13.10 14.86 6.64
N ASN A 81 -12.99 14.29 5.44
CA ASN A 81 -13.42 14.98 4.21
C ASN A 81 -14.91 15.34 4.25
N ARG A 82 -15.76 14.50 4.88
CA ARG A 82 -17.19 14.78 5.08
C ARG A 82 -17.46 15.83 6.15
N THR A 83 -16.64 15.90 7.20
CA THR A 83 -16.88 16.79 8.36
C THR A 83 -16.24 18.17 8.19
N THR A 84 -15.04 18.26 7.62
CA THR A 84 -14.32 19.54 7.45
C THR A 84 -14.45 20.14 6.05
N GLY A 85 -14.89 19.35 5.06
CA GLY A 85 -14.99 19.74 3.65
C GLY A 85 -13.64 19.89 2.93
N GLY A 86 -12.51 19.63 3.61
CA GLY A 86 -11.16 19.85 3.08
C GLY A 86 -10.43 18.54 2.75
N PHE A 87 -10.33 18.19 1.47
CA PHE A 87 -9.59 17.01 0.99
C PHE A 87 -8.16 16.92 1.55
N TRP A 88 -7.41 18.03 1.51
CA TRP A 88 -6.01 18.07 1.94
C TRP A 88 -5.85 17.86 3.45
N GLN A 89 -6.84 18.28 4.25
CA GLN A 89 -6.85 18.06 5.68
C GLN A 89 -7.08 16.58 6.01
N GLY A 90 -8.06 15.94 5.35
CA GLY A 90 -8.31 14.52 5.53
C GLY A 90 -7.15 13.65 5.05
N LEU A 91 -6.52 14.01 3.93
CA LEU A 91 -5.30 13.34 3.45
C LEU A 91 -4.14 13.49 4.44
N GLY A 92 -3.86 14.72 4.89
CA GLY A 92 -2.77 15.00 5.83
C GLY A 92 -2.95 14.29 7.18
N ALA A 93 -4.17 14.33 7.73
CA ALA A 93 -4.48 13.64 8.98
C ALA A 93 -4.44 12.11 8.84
N GLY A 94 -4.93 11.56 7.73
CA GLY A 94 -4.84 10.13 7.43
C GLY A 94 -3.40 9.64 7.30
N ALA A 95 -2.55 10.42 6.61
CA ALA A 95 -1.12 10.13 6.49
C ALA A 95 -0.41 10.21 7.86
N ALA A 96 -0.68 11.25 8.65
CA ALA A 96 -0.11 11.39 9.99
C ALA A 96 -0.53 10.23 10.91
N LEU A 97 -1.80 9.83 10.88
CA LEU A 97 -2.29 8.67 11.61
C LEU A 97 -1.56 7.39 11.18
N SER A 98 -1.42 7.17 9.87
CA SER A 98 -0.72 5.97 9.35
C SER A 98 0.71 5.91 9.86
N ILE A 99 1.46 7.03 9.81
CA ILE A 99 2.83 7.09 10.34
C ILE A 99 2.87 6.76 11.83
N ALA A 100 1.97 7.34 12.63
CA ALA A 100 1.89 7.06 14.06
C ALA A 100 1.60 5.57 14.33
N LEU A 101 0.65 4.98 13.60
CA LEU A 101 0.31 3.57 13.73
C LEU A 101 1.42 2.64 13.27
N TYR A 102 2.21 3.01 12.24
CA TYR A 102 3.39 2.25 11.85
C TYR A 102 4.41 2.18 12.98
N ILE A 103 4.70 3.31 13.64
CA ILE A 103 5.62 3.37 14.77
C ILE A 103 5.13 2.48 15.91
N VAL A 104 3.84 2.54 16.23
CA VAL A 104 3.22 1.68 17.26
C VAL A 104 3.32 0.21 16.86
N THR A 105 2.97 -0.15 15.64
CA THR A 105 3.07 -1.53 15.14
C THR A 105 4.50 -2.06 15.22
N MET A 106 5.49 -1.28 14.79
CA MET A 106 6.90 -1.67 14.89
C MET A 106 7.33 -1.88 16.35
N ALA A 107 6.90 -1.00 17.26
CA ALA A 107 7.20 -1.14 18.69
C ALA A 107 6.55 -2.40 19.28
N LEU A 108 5.28 -2.68 18.93
CA LEU A 108 4.55 -3.86 19.38
C LEU A 108 5.16 -5.17 18.84
N LEU A 109 5.52 -5.21 17.56
CA LEU A 109 6.15 -6.39 16.95
C LEU A 109 7.50 -6.70 17.59
N LYS A 110 8.32 -5.65 17.80
CA LYS A 110 9.60 -5.80 18.51
C LYS A 110 9.39 -6.27 19.95
N ALA A 111 8.41 -5.73 20.67
CA ALA A 111 8.09 -6.14 22.03
C ALA A 111 7.55 -7.58 22.09
N GLY A 112 6.83 -8.02 21.06
CA GLY A 112 6.31 -9.39 20.91
C GLY A 112 7.32 -10.40 20.37
N GLY A 113 8.56 -10.00 20.10
CA GLY A 113 9.61 -10.89 19.57
C GLY A 113 9.37 -11.34 18.12
N VAL A 114 8.59 -10.60 17.34
CA VAL A 114 8.39 -10.88 15.91
C VAL A 114 9.53 -10.21 15.13
N ASP A 115 10.45 -11.02 14.62
CA ASP A 115 11.47 -10.57 13.66
C ASP A 115 10.87 -10.52 12.24
N LEU A 116 10.85 -9.32 11.66
CA LEU A 116 10.43 -9.05 10.28
C LEU A 116 11.62 -8.84 9.35
#